data_AF-A0A4P9XPF3-F1
#
_entry.id   AF-A0A4P9XPF3-F1
#
_cell.length_a   1.000
_cell.length_b   1.000
_cell.length_c   1.000
_cell.angle_alpha   90.00
_cell.angle_beta   90.00
_cell.angle_gamma   90.00
#
_symmetry.space_group_name_H-M   'P 1'
#
loop_
_entity.id
_entity.type
_entity.pdbx_description
1 polymer ?
#
loop_
_entity_poly.entity_id
_entity_poly.type
_entity_poly.pdbx_seq_one_letter_code
_entity_poly.pdbx_strand_id
1 'polypeptide(L)' 'MFQLTGFTAAFGIAGYAIQQGDSDNGAGIATAWSLTYLFLNGRQALRTMRPAPLLLVGLTLGNLAAYGGRALDQWVD' A
#
# COMPACT_ATOMS: atom_id res chain seq x y z
N MET A 1 -7.23 14.59 8.17
CA MET A 1 -5.81 14.56 8.59
C MET A 1 -5.44 13.22 9.22
N PHE A 2 -6.19 12.70 10.19
CA PHE A 2 -5.89 11.41 10.85
C PHE A 2 -5.75 10.19 9.92
N GLN A 3 -6.55 10.07 8.86
CA GLN A 3 -6.40 8.98 7.88
C GLN A 3 -5.02 8.99 7.20
N LEU A 4 -4.55 10.15 6.73
CA LEU A 4 -3.26 10.25 6.06
C LEU A 4 -2.13 9.83 7.00
N THR A 5 -2.15 10.32 8.24
CA THR A 5 -1.18 9.95 9.28
C THR A 5 -1.17 8.44 9.55
N GLY A 6 -2.35 7.81 9.61
CA GLY A 6 -2.46 6.35 9.78
C GLY A 6 -1.85 5.57 8.62
N PHE A 7 -2.13 5.97 7.38
CA PHE A 7 -1.54 5.33 6.19
C PHE A 7 -0.02 5.55 6.14
N THR A 8 0.48 6.74 6.44
CA THR A 8 1.92 7.02 6.50
C THR A 8 2.61 6.15 7.55
N ALA A 9 2.02 6.00 8.74
CA ALA A 9 2.55 5.12 9.78
C ALA A 9 2.58 3.66 9.32
N ALA A 10 1.51 3.17 8.70
CA ALA A 10 1.44 1.80 8.19
C ALA A 10 2.50 1.51 7.10
N PHE A 11 2.70 2.43 6.15
CA PHE A 11 3.75 2.30 5.14
C PHE A 11 5.16 2.40 5.74
N GLY A 12 5.35 3.22 6.79
CA GLY A 12 6.60 3.28 7.54
C GLY A 12 6.93 1.96 8.25
N ILE A 13 5.94 1.33 8.89
CA ILE A 13 6.09 0.02 9.53
C ILE A 13 6.42 -1.06 8.48
N ALA A 14 5.74 -1.04 7.34
CA ALA A 14 6.03 -1.96 6.24
C ALA A 14 7.47 -1.83 5.75
N GLY A 15 7.95 -0.60 5.52
CA GLY A 15 9.33 -0.35 5.10
C GLY A 15 10.36 -0.78 6.14
N TYR A 16 10.07 -0.57 7.43
CA TYR A 16 10.92 -1.02 8.52
C TYR A 16 11.03 -2.54 8.60
N ALA A 17 9.92 -3.27 8.46
CA ALA A 17 9.93 -4.74 8.43
C ALA A 17 10.78 -5.27 7.27
N ILE A 18 10.62 -4.71 6.07
CA ILE A 18 11.44 -5.05 4.90
C ILE A 18 12.93 -4.79 5.16
N GLN A 19 13.27 -3.65 5.77
CA GLN A 19 14.65 -3.30 6.09
C GLN A 19 15.29 -4.26 7.10
N GLN A 20 14.51 -4.76 8.06
CA GLN A 20 14.96 -5.72 9.08
C GLN A 20 15.10 -7.15 8.55
N GLY A 21 14.86 -7.39 7.26
CA GLY A 21 14.93 -8.70 6.62
C GLY A 21 13.62 -9.49 6.68
N ASP A 22 12.56 -8.92 7.23
CA ASP A 22 11.22 -9.49 7.25
C ASP A 22 10.41 -8.98 6.06
N SER A 23 10.87 -9.40 4.86
CA SER A 23 10.27 -8.97 3.60
C SER A 23 8.82 -9.38 3.45
N ASP A 24 8.44 -10.53 4.01
CA ASP A 24 7.14 -11.14 3.78
C ASP A 24 6.06 -10.45 4.61
N ASN A 25 6.33 -10.18 5.91
CA ASN A 25 5.41 -9.39 6.72
C ASN A 25 5.35 -7.94 6.24
N GLY A 26 6.48 -7.35 5.85
CA GLY A 26 6.51 -6.00 5.31
C GLY A 26 5.75 -5.86 3.99
N ALA A 27 5.88 -6.82 3.09
CA ALA A 27 5.12 -6.92 1.84
C ALA A 27 3.62 -7.09 2.12
N GLY A 28 3.24 -7.92 3.10
CA GLY A 28 1.85 -8.12 3.52
C GLY A 28 1.22 -6.84 4.06
N ILE A 29 1.91 -6.12 4.95
CA ILE A 29 1.45 -4.84 5.50
C ILE A 29 1.31 -3.80 4.37
N ALA A 30 2.32 -3.65 3.52
CA ALA A 30 2.26 -2.70 2.39
C ALA A 30 1.07 -2.99 1.45
N THR A 31 0.82 -4.26 1.16
CA THR A 31 -0.27 -4.70 0.27
C THR A 31 -1.65 -4.46 0.90
N ALA A 32 -1.86 -4.89 2.14
CA ALA A 32 -3.14 -4.73 2.85
C ALA A 32 -3.54 -3.26 3.02
N TRP A 33 -2.60 -2.40 3.42
CA TRP A 33 -2.86 -0.98 3.59
C TRP A 33 -3.00 -0.23 2.26
N SER A 34 -2.32 -0.68 1.20
CA SER A 34 -2.55 -0.19 -0.17
C SER A 34 -3.96 -0.47 -0.66
N LEU A 35 -4.47 -1.69 -0.46
CA LEU A 35 -5.85 -2.05 -0.83
C LEU A 35 -6.88 -1.22 -0.05
N THR A 36 -6.64 -1.03 1.24
CA THR A 36 -7.52 -0.21 2.09
C THR A 36 -7.53 1.24 1.62
N TYR A 37 -6.36 1.80 1.27
CA TYR A 37 -6.28 3.16 0.73
C TYR A 37 -7.06 3.29 -0.59
N LEU A 38 -6.89 2.33 -1.50
CA LEU A 38 -7.60 2.28 -2.78
C LEU A 38 -9.11 2.15 -2.60
N PHE A 39 -9.56 1.29 -1.69
CA PHE A 39 -10.98 1.10 -1.41
C PHE A 39 -11.64 2.37 -0.86
N LEU A 40 -10.98 3.05 0.09
CA LEU A 40 -11.52 4.24 0.73
C LEU A 40 -11.41 5.50 -0.13
N ASN A 41 -10.30 5.66 -0.87
CA ASN A 41 -9.96 6.92 -1.54
C ASN A 41 -9.97 6.83 -3.07
N GLY A 42 -9.90 5.63 -3.65
CA GLY A 42 -9.75 5.45 -5.10
C GLY A 42 -10.89 6.06 -5.91
N ARG A 43 -12.13 5.84 -5.49
CA ARG A 43 -13.31 6.44 -6.16
C ARG A 43 -13.28 7.97 -6.11
N GLN A 44 -12.89 8.54 -4.98
CA GLN A 44 -12.82 10.00 -4.82
C GLN A 44 -11.63 10.60 -5.56
N ALA A 45 -10.50 9.91 -5.61
CA ALA A 45 -9.33 10.31 -6.38
C ALA A 45 -9.65 10.38 -7.88
N LEU A 46 -10.34 9.37 -8.42
CA LEU A 46 -10.78 9.35 -9.82
C LEU A 46 -11.81 10.44 -10.11
N ARG A 47 -12.73 10.69 -9.19
CA ARG A 47 -13.79 11.69 -9.38
C ARG A 47 -13.30 13.13 -9.25
N THR A 48 -12.30 13.39 -8.41
CA THR A 48 -11.77 14.74 -8.18
C THR A 48 -10.57 15.07 -9.07
N MET A 49 -9.92 14.04 -9.64
CA MET A 49 -8.72 14.15 -10.50
C MET A 49 -7.62 15.06 -9.93
N ARG A 50 -7.55 15.18 -8.60
CA ARG A 50 -6.54 16.01 -7.95
C ARG A 50 -5.17 15.31 -8.00
N PRO A 51 -4.06 16.03 -8.24
CA PRO A 51 -2.73 15.41 -8.39
C PRO A 51 -2.29 14.57 -7.19
N ALA A 52 -2.47 15.07 -5.96
CA ALA A 52 -2.00 14.38 -4.76
C ALA A 52 -2.73 13.04 -4.47
N PRO A 53 -4.07 12.97 -4.49
CA PRO A 53 -4.78 11.69 -4.38
C PRO A 53 -4.45 10.69 -5.49
N LEU A 54 -4.26 11.16 -6.72
CA LEU A 54 -3.87 10.30 -7.85
C LEU A 54 -2.46 9.72 -7.68
N LEU A 55 -1.50 10.53 -7.20
CA LEU A 55 -0.16 10.05 -6.88
C LEU A 55 -0.17 8.98 -5.79
N LEU A 56 -0.96 9.17 -4.73
CA LEU A 56 -1.09 8.18 -3.65
C LEU A 56 -1.73 6.88 -4.15
N VAL A 57 -2.79 6.98 -4.96
CA VAL A 57 -3.38 5.82 -5.65
C VAL A 57 -2.34 5.10 -6.51
N GLY A 58 -1.56 5.83 -7.30
CA GLY A 58 -0.49 5.27 -8.12
C GLY A 58 0.59 4.55 -7.31
N LEU A 59 1.05 5.15 -6.21
CA LEU A 59 2.01 4.53 -5.30
C LEU A 59 1.47 3.25 -4.66
N THR A 60 0.21 3.27 -4.21
CA THR A 60 -0.41 2.07 -3.63
C THR A 60 -0.61 0.95 -4.65
N LEU A 61 -0.93 1.28 -5.91
CA LEU A 61 -0.96 0.32 -7.01
C LEU A 61 0.44 -0.22 -7.33
N GLY A 62 1.47 0.63 -7.29
CA GLY A 62 2.87 0.24 -7.47
C GLY A 62 3.34 -0.73 -6.39
N ASN A 63 3.01 -0.47 -5.13
CA ASN A 63 3.25 -1.42 -4.03
C ASN A 63 2.49 -2.73 -4.25
N LEU A 64 1.24 -2.67 -4.69
CA LEU A 64 0.46 -3.86 -5.00
C LEU A 64 1.09 -4.70 -6.11
N ALA A 65 1.64 -4.07 -7.15
CA ALA A 65 2.32 -4.77 -8.23
C ALA A 65 3.67 -5.36 -7.78
N ALA A 66 4.43 -4.62 -6.97
CA ALA A 66 5.75 -5.05 -6.49
C ALA A 66 5.68 -6.16 -5.43
N TYR A 67 4.66 -6.13 -4.57
CA TYR A 67 4.52 -7.06 -3.43
C TYR A 67 3.39 -8.06 -3.61
N GLY A 68 2.34 -7.74 -4.35
CA GLY A 68 1.18 -8.62 -4.54
C GLY A 68 1.49 -9.88 -5.35
N GLY A 69 2.41 -9.81 -6.33
CA GLY A 69 2.88 -11.01 -7.05
C GLY A 69 3.65 -11.97 -6.13
N ARG A 70 4.62 -11.45 -5.36
CA ARG A 70 5.36 -12.24 -4.36
C ARG A 70 4.43 -12.79 -3.28
N ALA A 71 3.41 -12.01 -2.91
CA ALA A 71 2.44 -12.43 -1.92
C ALA A 71 1.45 -13.48 -2.43
N LEU A 72 1.33 -13.70 -3.74
CA LEU A 72 0.53 -14.80 -4.29
C LEU A 72 1.37 -16.07 -4.44
N ASP A 73 2.62 -15.95 -4.87
CA ASP A 73 3.54 -17.08 -4.99
C ASP A 73 3.75 -17.80 -3.64
N GLN A 74 3.94 -17.04 -2.55
CA GLN A 74 4.12 -17.60 -1.19
C GLN A 74 2.88 -18.33 -0.61
N TRP A 75 1.68 -18.17 -1.19
CA TRP A 75 0.45 -18.85 -0.73
C TRP A 75 0.10 -20.08 -1.56
N VAL A 76 0.76 -20.25 -2.71
CA VAL A 76 0.53 -21.37 -3.64
C VAL A 76 1.59 -22.46 -3.50
N ASP A 77 2.75 -22.14 -2.91
CA ASP A 77 3.78 -23.08 -2.46
C ASP A 77 3.59 -23.54 -1.00
#